data_AF-A0A2N1M9J7-F1
#
_entry.id   AF-A0A2N1M9J7-F1
#
_cell.length_a   1.000
_cell.length_b   1.000
_cell.length_c   1.000
_cell.angle_alpha   90.00
_cell.angle_beta   90.00
_cell.angle_gamma   90.00
#
_symmetry.space_group_name_H-M   'P 1'
#
loop_
_entity.id
_entity.type
_entity.pdbx_description
1 polymer ?
#
loop_
_entity_poly.entity_id
_entity_poly.type
_entity_poly.pdbx_seq_one_letter_code
_entity_poly.pdbx_strand_id
1 'polypeptide(L)'
;NIKYLAHGGFSTIYKAIWLDGYISSVARYRNLLNCEDHKIAKEKDVKSPLNKNEKEGIYVALKSLKNSSNISDDFLNELKNHLHCLSSDDLSTVCIFGITQDPETSNYMIVMELMNGGNLRSNLLIKNIIHLKNTII
;
A
#
# COMPACT_ATOMS: atom_id res chain seq x y z
N ASN A 1 10.97 1.52 -6.39
CA ASN A 1 10.59 0.11 -6.24
C ASN A 1 9.09 0.09 -6.05
N ILE A 2 8.34 0.21 -7.15
CA ILE A 2 6.88 0.40 -7.14
C ILE A 2 6.27 -0.51 -8.20
N LYS A 3 5.34 -1.36 -7.79
CA LYS A 3 4.65 -2.35 -8.62
C LYS A 3 3.15 -2.14 -8.53
N TYR A 4 2.45 -2.18 -9.67
CA TYR A 4 0.99 -2.15 -9.69
C TYR A 4 0.39 -3.32 -8.89
N LEU A 5 -0.64 -3.04 -8.09
CA LEU A 5 -1.35 -4.05 -7.29
C LEU A 5 -2.83 -4.17 -7.69
N ALA A 6 -3.54 -3.05 -7.77
CA ALA A 6 -4.97 -3.06 -8.07
C ALA A 6 -5.46 -1.71 -8.60
N HIS A 7 -6.63 -1.71 -9.22
CA HIS A 7 -7.33 -0.51 -9.68
C HIS A 7 -8.76 -0.53 -9.17
N GLY A 8 -9.20 0.61 -8.63
CA GLY A 8 -10.58 0.86 -8.23
C GLY A 8 -11.18 2.03 -9.00
N GLY A 9 -12.44 2.37 -8.69
CA GLY A 9 -13.13 3.50 -9.31
C GLY A 9 -12.34 4.81 -9.19
N PHE A 10 -11.88 5.13 -7.97
CA PHE A 10 -11.31 6.42 -7.63
C PHE A 10 -9.79 6.43 -7.45
N SER A 11 -9.16 5.25 -7.38
CA SER A 11 -7.75 5.15 -7.04
C SER A 11 -7.06 3.97 -7.71
N THR A 12 -5.75 4.08 -7.88
CA THR A 12 -4.87 2.97 -8.25
C THR A 12 -4.00 2.64 -7.05
N ILE A 13 -3.86 1.34 -6.74
CA ILE A 13 -3.03 0.85 -5.64
C ILE A 13 -1.76 0.25 -6.20
N TYR A 14 -0.63 0.63 -5.61
CA TYR A 14 0.68 0.07 -5.88
C TYR A 14 1.24 -0.55 -4.61
N LYS A 15 2.00 -1.62 -4.76
CA LYS A 15 2.91 -2.13 -3.73
C LYS A 15 4.28 -1.48 -3.93
N ALA A 16 4.92 -1.02 -2.87
CA ALA A 16 6.25 -0.44 -2.94
C ALA A 16 7.14 -0.87 -1.77
N ILE A 17 8.45 -0.69 -1.94
CA ILE A 17 9.39 -0.68 -0.81
C ILE A 17 9.82 0.75 -0.56
N TRP A 18 9.57 1.23 0.65
CA TRP A 18 9.97 2.54 1.12
C TRP A 18 11.30 2.44 1.88
N LEU A 19 12.36 3.00 1.29
CA LEU A 19 13.73 2.90 1.79
C LEU A 19 13.98 3.75 3.05
N ASP A 20 13.26 4.86 3.22
CA ASP A 20 13.41 5.68 4.42
C ASP A 20 12.66 5.09 5.62
N GLY A 21 11.65 4.25 5.36
CA GLY A 21 10.77 3.75 6.40
C GLY A 21 9.92 4.85 7.04
N TYR A 22 9.12 4.46 8.03
CA TYR A 22 8.36 5.44 8.83
C TYR A 22 9.11 5.78 10.12
N ILE A 23 8.84 6.98 10.63
CA ILE A 23 9.39 7.48 11.89
C ILE A 23 8.29 7.42 12.95
N SER A 24 8.54 6.69 14.04
CA SER A 24 7.77 6.87 15.27
C SER A 24 8.47 7.90 16.17
N SER A 25 7.85 8.24 17.31
CA SER A 25 8.35 9.21 18.28
C SER A 25 9.82 9.02 18.70
N VAL A 26 10.37 7.81 18.56
CA VAL A 26 11.70 7.47 19.08
C VAL A 26 12.62 6.75 18.09
N ALA A 27 12.11 6.28 16.95
CA ALA A 27 12.91 5.48 16.03
C ALA A 27 12.39 5.49 14.59
N ARG A 28 13.30 5.20 13.66
CA ARG A 28 12.98 4.91 12.25
C ARG A 28 12.85 3.40 12.08
N TYR A 29 11.76 2.96 11.46
CA TYR A 29 11.43 1.54 11.29
C TYR A 29 11.65 1.09 9.85
N ARG A 30 12.55 0.11 9.69
CA ARG A 30 12.84 -0.58 8.44
C ARG A 30 13.17 -2.03 8.72
N ASN A 31 12.95 -2.89 7.73
CA ASN A 31 13.31 -4.30 7.79
C ASN A 31 14.48 -4.58 6.85
N LEU A 32 15.31 -5.57 7.19
CA LEU A 32 16.34 -6.08 6.29
C LEU A 32 15.68 -6.72 5.07
N LEU A 33 16.11 -6.27 3.89
CA LEU A 33 15.71 -6.84 2.62
C LEU A 33 16.55 -8.07 2.32
N ASN A 34 15.89 -9.14 1.89
CA ASN A 34 16.51 -10.39 1.50
C ASN A 34 16.71 -10.48 -0.03
N CYS A 35 17.22 -11.61 -0.50
CA CYS A 35 17.49 -11.84 -1.92
C CYS A 35 16.21 -11.88 -2.77
N GLU A 36 15.08 -12.31 -2.21
CA GLU A 36 13.80 -12.36 -2.89
C GLU A 36 13.24 -10.96 -3.12
N ASP A 37 13.35 -10.08 -2.11
CA ASP A 37 12.96 -8.67 -2.26
C ASP A 37 13.70 -7.99 -3.42
N HIS A 38 14.99 -8.30 -3.58
CA HIS A 38 15.82 -7.79 -4.68
C HIS A 38 15.46 -8.40 -6.04
N LYS A 39 14.97 -9.64 -6.09
CA LYS A 39 14.49 -10.25 -7.34
C LYS A 39 13.17 -9.60 -7.77
N ILE A 40 12.21 -9.52 -6.86
CA ILE A 40 10.90 -8.90 -7.10
C ILE A 40 11.09 -7.47 -7.58
N ALA A 41 11.98 -6.71 -6.93
CA ALA A 41 12.26 -5.33 -7.30
C ALA A 41 12.89 -5.15 -8.69
N LYS A 42 13.35 -6.22 -9.35
CA LYS A 42 13.95 -6.19 -10.70
C LYS A 42 13.04 -6.77 -11.77
N GLU A 43 11.80 -7.13 -11.44
CA GLU A 43 10.81 -7.55 -12.42
C GLU A 43 10.51 -6.40 -13.42
N LYS A 44 10.12 -6.76 -14.65
CA LYS A 44 9.97 -5.81 -15.77
C LYS A 44 9.01 -4.66 -15.50
N ASP A 45 7.95 -4.90 -14.73
CA ASP A 45 6.88 -3.93 -14.49
C ASP A 45 7.11 -3.09 -13.21
N VAL A 46 8.28 -3.21 -12.59
CA VAL A 46 8.64 -2.43 -11.38
C VAL A 46 9.28 -1.11 -11.79
N LYS A 47 8.66 0.00 -11.36
CA LYS A 47 9.26 1.33 -11.48
C LYS A 47 10.35 1.52 -10.42
N SER A 48 11.47 2.10 -10.83
CA SER A 48 12.63 2.43 -9.98
C SER A 48 13.15 1.20 -9.20
N PRO A 49 13.72 0.17 -9.85
CA PRO A 49 14.16 -1.07 -9.21
C PRO A 49 15.21 -0.82 -8.10
N LEU A 50 15.35 -1.77 -7.16
CA LEU A 50 16.32 -1.65 -6.06
C LEU A 50 17.77 -1.71 -6.54
N ASN A 51 18.60 -0.89 -5.92
CA ASN A 51 20.04 -0.94 -6.04
C ASN A 51 20.65 -2.01 -5.11
N LYS A 52 21.82 -2.56 -5.47
CA LYS A 52 22.53 -3.59 -4.67
C LYS A 52 22.91 -3.13 -3.24
N ASN A 53 22.95 -1.82 -3.01
CA ASN A 53 23.32 -1.23 -1.72
C ASN A 53 22.09 -0.96 -0.83
N GLU A 54 20.88 -1.06 -1.38
CA GLU A 54 19.63 -0.84 -0.66
C GLU A 54 19.24 -2.11 0.09
N LYS A 55 19.72 -2.22 1.33
CA LYS A 55 19.57 -3.42 2.16
C LYS A 55 18.40 -3.35 3.14
N GLU A 56 17.76 -2.19 3.25
CA GLU A 56 16.71 -1.94 4.22
C GLU A 56 15.53 -1.22 3.57
N GLY A 57 14.34 -1.54 4.06
CA GLY A 57 13.13 -0.84 3.67
C GLY A 57 11.90 -1.45 4.32
N ILE A 58 10.75 -0.85 4.07
CA ILE A 58 9.46 -1.39 4.49
C ILE A 58 8.52 -1.52 3.30
N TYR A 59 7.77 -2.61 3.26
CA TYR A 59 6.70 -2.77 2.30
C TYR A 59 5.52 -1.87 2.65
N VAL A 60 5.07 -1.09 1.68
CA VAL A 60 3.93 -0.18 1.81
C VAL A 60 2.97 -0.37 0.65
N ALA A 61 1.72 0.00 0.87
CA ALA A 61 0.77 0.27 -0.20
C ALA A 61 0.75 1.78 -0.48
N LEU A 62 0.80 2.13 -1.77
CA LEU A 62 0.61 3.50 -2.25
C LEU A 62 -0.75 3.57 -2.92
N LYS A 63 -1.68 4.32 -2.34
CA LYS A 63 -3.00 4.58 -2.92
C LYS A 63 -2.95 5.91 -3.66
N SER A 64 -2.77 5.86 -4.98
CA SER A 64 -2.80 7.03 -5.84
C SER A 64 -4.24 7.45 -6.11
N LEU A 65 -4.52 8.73 -5.83
CA LEU A 65 -5.84 9.32 -5.95
C LEU A 65 -5.92 10.04 -7.31
N LYS A 66 -6.80 9.57 -8.19
CA LYS A 66 -6.88 10.08 -9.57
C LYS A 66 -7.30 11.55 -9.58
N ASN A 67 -6.77 12.30 -10.55
CA ASN A 67 -7.11 13.71 -10.79
C ASN A 67 -6.91 14.62 -9.58
N SER A 68 -6.04 14.24 -8.65
CA SER A 68 -5.73 15.02 -7.45
C SER A 68 -4.67 16.08 -7.68
N SER A 69 -4.17 16.21 -8.92
CA SER A 69 -3.24 17.26 -9.33
C SER A 69 -3.82 18.67 -9.20
N ASN A 70 -5.15 18.81 -9.24
CA ASN A 70 -5.86 20.04 -8.88
C ASN A 70 -6.59 19.81 -7.55
N ILE A 71 -5.95 20.18 -6.44
CA ILE A 71 -6.51 20.00 -5.10
C ILE A 71 -7.77 20.89 -4.98
N SER A 72 -8.94 20.27 -5.00
CA SER A 72 -10.18 20.94 -4.64
C SER A 72 -10.44 20.82 -3.14
N ASP A 73 -11.24 21.73 -2.60
CA ASP A 73 -11.72 21.63 -1.22
C ASP A 73 -12.48 20.32 -0.97
N ASP A 74 -13.21 19.82 -1.98
CA ASP A 74 -13.90 18.53 -1.92
C ASP A 74 -12.93 17.37 -1.71
N PHE A 75 -11.79 17.37 -2.42
CA PHE A 75 -10.75 16.36 -2.26
C PHE A 75 -10.14 16.40 -0.86
N LEU A 76 -9.85 17.59 -0.34
CA LEU A 76 -9.32 17.75 1.02
C LEU A 76 -10.34 17.30 2.07
N ASN A 77 -11.62 17.59 1.87
CA ASN A 77 -12.69 17.13 2.75
C ASN A 77 -12.86 15.61 2.69
N GLU A 78 -12.81 15.00 1.50
CA GLU A 78 -12.86 13.54 1.37
C GLU A 78 -11.65 12.89 2.05
N LEU A 79 -10.44 13.42 1.82
CA LEU A 79 -9.22 12.94 2.46
C LEU A 79 -9.32 13.07 3.98
N LYS A 80 -9.77 14.22 4.49
CA LYS A 80 -9.99 14.45 5.93
C LYS A 80 -10.98 13.44 6.51
N ASN A 81 -12.09 13.19 5.84
CA ASN A 81 -13.08 12.20 6.26
C ASN A 81 -12.48 10.78 6.23
N HIS A 82 -11.69 10.44 5.21
CA HIS A 82 -11.02 9.15 5.11
C HIS A 82 -10.00 8.95 6.24
N LEU A 83 -9.17 9.97 6.51
CA LEU A 83 -8.22 9.97 7.61
C LEU A 83 -8.92 9.86 8.97
N HIS A 84 -10.03 10.57 9.17
CA HIS A 84 -10.84 10.49 10.39
C HIS A 84 -11.39 9.07 10.63
N CYS A 85 -11.86 8.40 9.58
CA CYS A 85 -12.29 7.00 9.69
C CYS A 85 -11.14 6.02 9.98
N LEU A 86 -9.91 6.38 9.63
CA LEU A 86 -8.72 5.56 9.85
C LEU A 86 -8.00 5.90 11.15
N SER A 87 -8.33 7.03 11.79
CA SER A 87 -7.74 7.49 13.04
C SER A 87 -8.59 7.19 14.28
N SER A 88 -9.71 6.47 14.13
CA SER A 88 -10.41 5.93 15.30
C SER A 88 -9.46 5.01 16.06
N ASP A 89 -9.45 5.06 17.40
CA ASP A 89 -8.59 4.26 18.31
C ASP A 89 -8.75 2.73 18.17
N ASP A 90 -9.47 2.27 17.15
CA ASP A 90 -9.74 0.88 16.88
C ASP A 90 -8.59 0.24 16.10
N LEU A 91 -8.00 -0.80 16.71
CA LEU A 91 -6.89 -1.62 16.20
C LEU A 91 -7.19 -2.35 14.87
N SER A 92 -8.41 -2.19 14.34
CA SER A 92 -8.90 -2.87 13.14
C SER A 92 -8.61 -2.11 11.83
N THR A 93 -8.07 -0.88 11.91
CA THR A 93 -7.84 0.00 10.76
C THR A 93 -6.43 -0.12 10.19
N VAL A 94 -6.29 0.09 8.87
CA VAL A 94 -4.98 0.05 8.19
C VAL A 94 -4.18 1.29 8.59
N CYS A 95 -2.95 1.10 9.08
CA CYS A 95 -2.10 2.20 9.49
C CYS A 95 -1.71 3.08 8.29
N ILE A 96 -1.85 4.40 8.44
CA ILE A 96 -1.38 5.40 7.47
C ILE A 96 -0.07 5.99 7.98
N PHE A 97 0.96 5.94 7.13
CA PHE A 97 2.25 6.53 7.44
C PHE A 97 2.37 7.98 6.95
N GLY A 98 1.59 8.38 5.94
CA GLY A 98 1.58 9.76 5.47
C GLY A 98 1.04 9.92 4.05
N ILE A 99 1.35 11.06 3.45
CA ILE A 99 0.96 11.45 2.10
C ILE A 99 2.22 11.80 1.31
N THR A 100 2.24 11.45 0.03
CA THR A 100 3.29 11.83 -0.92
C THR A 100 2.65 12.26 -2.25
N GLN A 101 3.44 12.70 -3.20
CA GLN A 101 2.99 13.10 -4.54
C GLN A 101 3.83 12.38 -5.59
N ASP A 102 3.18 11.87 -6.62
CA ASP A 102 3.86 11.29 -7.78
C ASP A 102 4.44 12.43 -8.63
N PRO A 103 5.77 12.52 -8.81
CA PRO A 103 6.37 13.59 -9.61
C PRO A 103 6.00 13.51 -11.10
N GLU A 104 5.62 12.34 -11.62
CA GLU A 104 5.24 12.19 -13.04
C GLU A 104 3.82 12.67 -13.30
N THR A 105 2.88 12.35 -12.39
CA THR A 105 1.45 12.61 -12.61
C THR A 105 0.90 13.75 -11.76
N SER A 106 1.68 14.25 -10.79
CA SER A 106 1.27 15.20 -9.76
C SER A 106 0.10 14.73 -8.90
N ASN A 107 -0.29 13.46 -9.00
CA ASN A 107 -1.35 12.89 -8.17
C ASN A 107 -0.81 12.65 -6.75
N TYR A 108 -1.61 13.01 -5.76
CA TYR A 108 -1.38 12.64 -4.37
C TYR A 108 -1.55 11.14 -4.16
N MET A 109 -0.72 10.60 -3.29
CA MET A 109 -0.75 9.21 -2.88
C MET A 109 -0.73 9.10 -1.36
N ILE A 110 -1.59 8.25 -0.81
CA ILE A 110 -1.53 7.89 0.61
C ILE A 110 -0.57 6.71 0.77
N VAL A 111 0.37 6.86 1.69
CA VAL A 111 1.33 5.81 2.08
C VAL A 111 0.76 5.09 3.30
N MET A 112 0.51 3.79 3.17
CA MET A 112 -0.13 2.99 4.21
C MET A 112 0.48 1.59 4.33
N GLU A 113 0.17 0.91 5.42
CA GLU A 113 0.59 -0.47 5.66
C GLU A 113 0.12 -1.42 4.54
N LEU A 114 1.03 -2.29 4.09
CA LEU A 114 0.70 -3.32 3.12
C LEU A 114 0.09 -4.54 3.83
N MET A 115 -1.21 -4.77 3.62
CA MET A 115 -1.91 -5.93 4.15
C MET A 115 -1.55 -7.21 3.35
N ASN A 116 -0.60 -7.98 3.88
CA ASN A 116 -0.13 -9.22 3.25
C ASN A 116 -1.21 -10.30 3.10
N GLY A 117 -2.25 -10.27 3.93
CA GLY A 117 -3.39 -11.18 3.84
C GLY A 117 -4.33 -10.91 2.65
N GLY A 118 -4.09 -9.84 1.88
CA GLY A 118 -4.97 -9.45 0.77
C GLY A 118 -6.35 -8.95 1.24
N ASN A 119 -7.33 -8.97 0.33
CA ASN A 119 -8.66 -8.44 0.64
C ASN A 119 -9.59 -9.50 1.27
N LEU A 120 -10.46 -9.04 2.18
CA LEU A 120 -11.39 -9.91 2.92
C LEU A 120 -12.32 -10.70 1.98
N ARG A 121 -12.86 -10.06 0.94
CA ARG A 121 -13.80 -10.71 -0.01
C ARG A 121 -13.19 -11.95 -0.64
N SER A 122 -11.94 -11.86 -1.10
CA SER A 122 -11.24 -12.98 -1.74
C SER A 122 -10.99 -14.11 -0.75
N ASN A 123 -10.59 -13.76 0.48
CA ASN A 123 -10.37 -14.74 1.54
C ASN A 123 -11.65 -15.47 1.95
N LEU A 124 -12.79 -14.77 2.02
CA LEU A 124 -14.08 -15.37 2.36
C LEU A 124 -14.61 -16.28 1.24
N LEU A 125 -14.41 -15.90 -0.03
CA LEU A 125 -14.79 -16.74 -1.16
C LEU A 125 -14.00 -18.05 -1.21
N ILE A 126 -12.70 -18.01 -0.87
CA ILE A 126 -11.86 -19.22 -0.78
C ILE A 126 -12.37 -20.18 0.30
N LYS A 127 -12.74 -19.67 1.48
CA LYS A 127 -13.27 -20.50 2.58
C LYS A 127 -14.57 -21.22 2.21
N ASN A 128 -15.46 -20.54 1.48
CA ASN A 128 -16.71 -21.14 1.01
C ASN A 128 -16.44 -22.27 0.00
N ILE A 129 -15.46 -22.10 -0.89
CA ILE A 129 -15.07 -23.15 -1.85
C ILE A 129 -14.48 -24.37 -1.15
N ILE A 130 -13.65 -24.17 -0.12
CA ILE A 130 -13.06 -25.28 0.66
C ILE A 130 -14.15 -26.02 1.44
N HIS A 131 -15.09 -25.30 2.07
CA HIS A 131 -16.22 -25.93 2.76
C HIS A 131 -17.10 -26.74 1.81
N LEU A 132 -17.44 -26.22 0.63
CA LEU A 132 -18.23 -26.95 -0.37
C LEU A 132 -17.52 -28.23 -0.85
N LYS A 133 -16.19 -28.21 -0.99
CA LYS A 133 -15.41 -29.41 -1.33
C LYS A 133 -15.40 -30.47 -0.22
N ASN A 134 -15.51 -30.07 1.05
CA ASN A 134 -15.53 -30.97 2.19
C ASN A 134 -16.94 -31.48 2.55
N THR A 135 -18.00 -30.91 1.96
CA THR A 135 -19.40 -31.35 2.15
C THR A 135 -19.89 -32.27 1.03
N ILE A 136 -19.16 -32.35 -0.10
CA ILE A 136 -19.43 -33.27 -1.22
C ILE A 136 -18.40 -34.40 -1.19
N ILE A 137 -18.40 -35.18 -0.09
CA ILE A 137 -17.76 -36.49 0.03
C ILE A 137 -18.68 -37.38 0.86
#